data_AF-A0A8T5FHB4-F1
#
_entry.id   AF-A0A8T5FHB4-F1
#
_cell.length_a   1.000
_cell.length_b   1.000
_cell.length_c   1.000
_cell.angle_alpha   90.00
_cell.angle_beta   90.00
_cell.angle_gamma   90.00
#
_symmetry.space_group_name_H-M   'P 1'
#
loop_
_entity.id
_entity.type
_entity.pdbx_description
1 polymer ?
#
loop_
_entity_poly.entity_id
_entity_poly.type
_entity_poly.pdbx_seq_one_letter_code
_entity_poly.pdbx_strand_id
1 'polypeptide(L)'
;MKFRDLKSISDADLGVKIVELEKELLKVNGQIAQGSGIKNTSQRRELKRSIAKIMTLTNQRKKSDSKISKKTAENKIKTVKETKNKN
;
A
#
# COMPACT_ATOMS: atom_id res chain seq x y z
N MET A 1 -0.36 -10.56 9.93
CA MET A 1 -1.47 -10.16 9.03
C MET A 1 -1.40 -10.86 7.67
N LYS A 2 -2.52 -11.41 7.19
CA LYS A 2 -2.61 -12.00 5.84
C LYS A 2 -2.85 -10.91 4.80
N PHE A 3 -2.31 -11.10 3.60
CA PHE A 3 -2.39 -10.09 2.53
C PHE A 3 -3.81 -9.97 1.94
N ARG A 4 -4.62 -11.02 2.02
CA ARG A 4 -6.00 -11.03 1.52
C ARG A 4 -6.87 -10.04 2.31
N ASP A 5 -6.74 -10.07 3.63
CA ASP A 5 -7.49 -9.21 4.56
C ASP A 5 -7.18 -7.72 4.34
N LEU A 6 -5.97 -7.39 3.85
CA LEU A 6 -5.59 -6.02 3.52
C LEU A 6 -6.33 -5.46 2.30
N LYS A 7 -6.71 -6.32 1.35
CA LYS A 7 -7.32 -5.87 0.07
C LYS A 7 -8.73 -5.31 0.23
N SER A 8 -9.45 -5.69 1.29
CA SER A 8 -10.80 -5.20 1.57
C SER A 8 -10.83 -3.89 2.35
N ILE A 9 -9.69 -3.41 2.84
CA ILE A 9 -9.58 -2.19 3.66
C ILE A 9 -9.41 -0.96 2.75
N SER A 10 -10.00 0.18 3.12
CA SER A 10 -9.88 1.43 2.38
C SER A 10 -8.46 2.02 2.46
N ASP A 11 -8.05 2.86 1.52
CA ASP A 11 -6.71 3.46 1.56
C ASP A 11 -6.50 4.38 2.77
N ALA A 12 -7.57 5.05 3.23
CA ALA A 12 -7.53 5.88 4.43
C ALA A 12 -7.27 5.03 5.68
N ASP A 13 -8.00 3.92 5.83
CA ASP A 13 -7.85 3.02 6.97
C ASP A 13 -6.50 2.29 6.95
N LEU A 14 -5.98 1.96 5.76
CA LEU A 14 -4.62 1.43 5.61
C LEU A 14 -3.57 2.45 6.08
N GLY A 15 -3.79 3.75 5.82
CA GLY A 15 -2.94 4.83 6.32
C GLY A 15 -2.93 4.91 7.85
N VAL A 16 -4.11 4.89 8.47
CA VAL A 16 -4.24 4.85 9.94
C VAL A 16 -3.52 3.62 10.50
N LYS A 17 -3.71 2.45 9.88
CA LYS A 17 -3.07 1.19 10.30
C LYS A 17 -1.55 1.23 10.21
N ILE A 18 -0.98 1.89 9.21
CA ILE A 18 0.48 2.10 9.12
C ILE A 18 0.98 2.86 10.34
N VAL A 19 0.34 3.98 10.69
CA VAL A 19 0.76 4.82 11.82
C VAL A 19 0.71 4.05 13.14
N GLU A 20 -0.31 3.21 13.33
CA GLU A 20 -0.39 2.31 14.50
C GLU A 20 0.78 1.33 14.57
N LEU A 21 1.09 0.68 13.44
CA LEU A 21 2.19 -0.31 13.35
C LEU A 21 3.56 0.34 13.53
N GLU A 22 3.75 1.57 13.05
CA GLU A 22 4.99 2.34 13.24
C GLU A 22 5.20 2.72 14.71
N LYS A 23 4.13 3.13 15.40
CA LYS A 23 4.17 3.40 16.86
C LYS A 23 4.53 2.13 17.65
N GLU A 24 3.99 0.99 17.26
CA GLU A 24 4.34 -0.29 17.89
C GLU A 24 5.80 -0.66 17.61
N LEU A 25 6.26 -0.50 16.37
CA LEU A 25 7.65 -0.75 15.97
C LEU A 25 8.63 0.13 16.77
N LEU A 26 8.27 1.38 17.03
CA LEU A 26 9.08 2.29 17.84
C LEU A 26 9.26 1.76 19.27
N LYS A 27 8.18 1.28 19.91
CA LYS A 27 8.24 0.66 21.25
C LYS A 27 9.14 -0.57 21.27
N VAL A 28 8.96 -1.45 20.29
CA VAL A 28 9.77 -2.67 20.16
C VAL A 28 11.25 -2.33 19.95
N ASN A 29 11.56 -1.33 19.12
CA ASN A 29 12.93 -0.88 18.93
C ASN A 29 13.54 -0.31 20.23
N GLY A 30 12.77 0.44 21.02
CA GLY A 30 13.21 0.93 22.34
C GLY A 30 13.58 -0.20 23.29
N GLN A 31 12.75 -1.25 23.39
CA GLN A 31 13.03 -2.41 24.22
C GLN A 31 14.28 -3.19 23.74
N ILE A 32 14.46 -3.31 22.42
CA ILE A 32 15.66 -3.95 21.84
C ILE A 32 16.90 -3.13 22.19
N ALA A 33 16.84 -1.80 22.11
CA ALA A 33 17.95 -0.92 22.46
C ALA A 33 18.32 -1.02 23.95
N GLN A 34 17.34 -1.30 24.82
CA GLN A 34 17.55 -1.55 26.26
C GLN A 34 18.11 -2.96 26.58
N GLY A 35 18.41 -3.78 25.57
CA GLY A 35 18.99 -5.12 25.77
C GLY A 35 17.96 -6.26 25.83
N SER A 36 16.66 -5.98 25.66
CA SER A 36 15.59 -7.00 25.63
C SER A 36 15.51 -7.75 24.29
N GLY A 37 16.61 -7.79 23.52
CA GLY A 37 16.62 -8.06 22.09
C GLY A 37 16.10 -9.43 21.66
N ILE A 38 16.37 -10.49 22.43
CA ILE A 38 16.11 -11.88 22.03
C ILE A 38 14.60 -12.15 21.86
N LYS A 39 13.77 -11.72 22.82
CA LYS A 39 12.32 -11.95 22.79
C LYS A 39 11.60 -11.13 21.70
N ASN A 40 12.16 -9.98 21.34
CA ASN A 40 11.48 -8.97 20.53
C ASN A 40 11.90 -8.98 19.05
N THR A 41 12.91 -9.76 18.66
CA THR A 41 13.41 -9.84 17.28
C THR A 41 12.35 -10.33 16.28
N SER A 42 11.58 -11.36 16.63
CA SER A 42 10.49 -11.91 15.81
C SER A 42 9.37 -10.89 15.63
N GLN A 43 8.93 -10.25 16.72
CA GLN A 43 7.90 -9.20 16.68
C GLN A 43 8.33 -8.03 15.79
N ARG A 44 9.57 -7.54 15.92
CA ARG A 44 10.13 -6.50 15.04
C ARG A 44 10.04 -6.88 13.57
N ARG A 45 10.36 -8.13 13.23
CA ARG A 45 10.30 -8.63 11.86
C ARG A 45 8.87 -8.71 11.34
N GLU A 46 7.93 -9.13 12.16
CA GLU A 46 6.51 -9.20 11.79
C GLU A 46 5.87 -7.82 11.57
N LEU A 47 6.21 -6.84 12.40
CA LEU A 47 5.79 -5.45 12.24
C LEU A 47 6.30 -4.87 10.92
N LYS A 48 7.60 -4.99 10.65
CA LYS A 48 8.21 -4.55 9.38
C LYS A 48 7.55 -5.20 8.17
N ARG A 49 7.26 -6.50 8.23
CA ARG A 49 6.56 -7.22 7.15
C ARG A 49 5.14 -6.73 6.96
N SER A 50 4.43 -6.40 8.03
CA SER A 50 3.05 -5.92 7.95
C SER A 50 3.01 -4.53 7.31
N ILE A 51 3.90 -3.63 7.72
CA ILE A 51 4.08 -2.29 7.08
C ILE A 51 4.39 -2.45 5.59
N ALA A 52 5.37 -3.29 5.23
CA ALA A 52 5.77 -3.51 3.84
C ALA A 52 4.61 -4.03 2.97
N LYS A 53 3.77 -4.92 3.51
CA LYS A 53 2.57 -5.41 2.80
C LYS A 53 1.56 -4.30 2.54
N ILE A 54 1.31 -3.43 3.53
CA ILE A 54 0.38 -2.31 3.35
C ILE A 54 0.92 -1.35 2.29
N MET A 55 2.19 -0.92 2.41
CA MET A 55 2.83 -0.04 1.43
C MET A 55 2.80 -0.62 0.01
N THR A 56 3.04 -1.93 -0.11
CA THR A 56 2.97 -2.64 -1.39
C THR A 56 1.57 -2.56 -1.98
N LEU A 57 0.54 -2.83 -1.19
CA LEU A 57 -0.85 -2.76 -1.64
C LEU A 57 -1.24 -1.34 -2.06
N THR A 58 -0.93 -0.33 -1.25
CA THR A 58 -1.20 1.08 -1.57
C THR A 58 -0.51 1.50 -2.86
N ASN A 59 0.74 1.08 -3.07
CA ASN A 59 1.47 1.36 -4.30
C ASN A 59 0.89 0.61 -5.51
N GLN A 60 0.40 -0.61 -5.32
CA GLN A 60 -0.29 -1.36 -6.37
C GLN A 60 -1.58 -0.67 -6.79
N ARG A 61 -2.38 -0.17 -5.83
CA ARG A 61 -3.61 0.60 -6.10
C ARG A 61 -3.33 1.89 -6.86
N LYS A 62 -2.35 2.68 -6.42
CA LYS A 62 -1.90 3.89 -7.13
C LYS A 62 -1.45 3.59 -8.58
N LYS A 63 -0.77 2.46 -8.79
CA LYS A 63 -0.36 2.01 -10.13
C LYS A 63 -1.52 1.53 -10.99
N SER A 64 -2.57 0.94 -10.42
CA SER A 64 -3.77 0.59 -11.19
C SER A 64 -4.56 1.84 -11.60
N ASP A 65 -4.72 2.80 -10.69
CA ASP A 65 -5.50 4.01 -10.96
C ASP A 65 -4.86 4.88 -12.05
N SER A 66 -3.53 4.98 -12.02
CA SER A 66 -2.75 5.65 -13.08
C SER A 66 -2.74 4.93 -14.43
N LYS A 67 -3.00 3.61 -14.46
CA LYS A 67 -3.20 2.87 -15.73
C LYS A 67 -4.62 3.03 -16.25
N ILE A 68 -5.61 3.08 -15.37
CA ILE A 68 -7.01 3.30 -15.73
C ILE A 68 -7.17 4.68 -16.37
N SER A 69 -6.61 5.74 -15.77
CA SER A 69 -6.70 7.10 -16.32
C SER A 69 -6.05 7.25 -17.71
N LYS A 70 -4.90 6.60 -17.93
CA LYS A 70 -4.22 6.59 -19.24
C LYS A 70 -5.00 5.84 -20.30
N LYS A 71 -5.57 4.68 -19.97
CA LYS A 71 -6.39 3.87 -20.89
C LYS A 71 -7.69 4.58 -21.27
N THR A 72 -8.32 5.29 -20.34
CA THR A 72 -9.53 6.08 -20.63
C THR A 72 -9.23 7.29 -21.53
N ALA A 73 -8.06 7.93 -21.36
CA ALA A 73 -7.61 9.00 -22.25
C ALA A 73 -7.31 8.49 -23.67
N GLU A 74 -6.62 7.36 -23.82
CA GLU A 74 -6.34 6.73 -25.11
C GLU A 74 -7.62 6.33 -25.86
N ASN A 75 -8.61 5.78 -25.16
CA ASN A 75 -9.89 5.40 -25.76
C ASN A 75 -10.72 6.60 -26.22
N LYS A 76 -10.72 7.72 -25.47
CA LYS A 76 -11.37 8.98 -25.90
C LYS A 76 -10.71 9.57 -27.15
N ILE A 77 -9.37 9.50 -27.25
CA ILE A 77 -8.64 10.02 -28.43
C ILE A 77 -8.97 9.18 -29.68
N LYS A 78 -9.11 7.86 -29.55
CA LYS A 78 -9.49 6.98 -30.67
C LYS A 78 -10.90 7.27 -31.19
N THR A 79 -11.88 7.41 -30.28
CA THR A 79 -13.27 7.73 -30.66
C THR A 79 -13.39 9.09 -31.35
N VAL A 80 -12.68 10.12 -30.86
CA VAL A 80 -12.69 11.45 -31.49
C VAL A 80 -12.04 11.46 -32.88
N LYS A 81 -11.01 10.63 -33.10
CA LYS A 81 -10.37 10.47 -34.42
C LYS A 81 -11.28 9.73 -35.42
N GLU A 82 -12.03 8.72 -34.97
CA GLU A 82 -12.99 8.00 -35.81
C GLU A 82 -14.17 8.87 -36.25
N THR A 83 -14.65 9.78 -35.38
CA THR A 83 -15.72 10.73 -35.74
C THR A 83 -15.27 11.82 -36.71
N LYS A 84 -13.99 12.17 -36.73
CA LYS A 84 -13.43 13.19 -37.65
C LYS A 84 -13.09 12.65 -39.03
N ASN A 85 -12.94 11.33 -39.18
CA ASN A 85 -12.58 10.69 -40.45
C ASN A 85 -13.81 10.18 -41.23
N LYS A 86 -15.02 10.44 -40.72
CA LYS A 86 -16.32 10.11 -41.33
C LYS A 86 -17.10 11.32 -41.87
N ASN A 87 -16.55 12.53 -41.72
CA ASN A 87 -17.03 13.77 -42.35
C ASN A 87 -16.00 14.24 -43.38
#